data_AF-A0A351MSL9-F1
#
_entry.id   AF-A0A351MSL9-F1
#
_cell.length_a   1.000
_cell.length_b   1.000
_cell.length_c   1.000
_cell.angle_alpha   90.00
_cell.angle_beta   90.00
_cell.angle_gamma   90.00
#
_symmetry.space_group_name_H-M   'P 1'
#
loop_
_entity.id
_entity.type
_entity.pdbx_description
1 polymer ?
#
loop_
_entity_poly.entity_id
_entity_poly.type
_entity_poly.pdbx_seq_one_letter_code
_entity_poly.pdbx_strand_id
1 'polypeptide(L)'
;MEHTFALPLWSMVDRSKVELGKSDMRALARQLGRWLEHNFNIKHKGTVIEEPHPSQQDAEPLLLVASVPEAHWPAMLALAQSQKSALFIVIPDAEGRFSLHALNVPPLP
;
A
#
# COMPACT_ATOMS: atom_id res chain seq x y z
N MET A 1 -17.60 -6.31 -2.52
CA MET A 1 -16.39 -7.17 -2.51
C MET A 1 -15.29 -6.51 -1.67
N GLU A 2 -14.24 -7.22 -1.25
CA GLU A 2 -13.08 -6.64 -0.53
C GLU A 2 -11.77 -7.07 -1.21
N HIS A 3 -10.79 -6.16 -1.28
CA HIS A 3 -9.46 -6.46 -1.81
C HIS A 3 -8.34 -5.88 -0.96
N THR A 4 -7.17 -6.51 -1.02
CA THR A 4 -5.93 -5.94 -0.48
C THR A 4 -5.24 -5.16 -1.59
N PHE A 5 -4.87 -3.93 -1.29
CA PHE A 5 -4.11 -3.07 -2.18
C PHE A 5 -2.67 -2.96 -1.70
N ALA A 6 -1.75 -2.78 -2.63
CA ALA A 6 -0.36 -2.43 -2.34
C ALA A 6 0.02 -1.10 -2.98
N LEU A 7 0.79 -0.30 -2.25
CA LEU A 7 1.37 0.97 -2.67
C LEU A 7 2.88 0.93 -2.37
N PRO A 8 3.75 1.46 -3.25
CA PRO A 8 5.14 1.73 -2.89
C PRO A 8 5.22 2.62 -1.65
N LEU A 9 5.92 2.17 -0.61
CA LEU A 9 5.99 2.89 0.66
C LEU A 9 6.55 4.31 0.46
N TRP A 10 7.53 4.47 -0.41
CA TRP A 10 8.19 5.77 -0.69
C TRP A 10 7.31 6.78 -1.40
N SER A 11 6.16 6.38 -1.93
CA SER A 11 5.16 7.32 -2.39
C SER A 11 4.32 7.90 -1.25
N MET A 12 4.37 7.29 -0.06
CA MET A 12 3.52 7.63 1.08
C MET A 12 4.29 8.38 2.18
N VAL A 13 5.61 8.20 2.22
CA VAL A 13 6.47 8.76 3.28
C VAL A 13 7.76 9.30 2.71
N ASP A 14 8.35 10.28 3.40
CA ASP A 14 9.68 10.76 3.10
C ASP A 14 10.72 9.69 3.45
N ARG A 15 11.40 9.17 2.43
CA ARG A 15 12.44 8.13 2.55
C ARG A 15 13.56 8.53 3.52
N SER A 16 13.88 9.82 3.64
CA SER A 16 14.94 10.29 4.56
C SER A 16 14.58 10.11 6.04
N LYS A 17 13.30 9.85 6.34
CA LYS A 17 12.77 9.69 7.70
C LYS A 17 12.58 8.24 8.12
N VAL A 18 12.87 7.29 7.23
CA VAL A 18 12.64 5.86 7.46
C VAL A 18 13.92 5.09 7.20
N GLU A 19 14.39 4.40 8.22
CA GLU A 19 15.54 3.48 8.11
C GLU A 19 15.04 2.03 8.19
N LEU A 20 15.07 1.32 7.06
CA LEU A 20 14.65 -0.08 6.96
C LEU A 20 15.42 -0.96 7.95
N GLY A 21 14.73 -1.94 8.55
CA GLY A 21 15.29 -2.82 9.59
C GLY A 21 15.63 -2.15 10.94
N LYS A 22 15.61 -0.81 11.07
CA LYS A 22 15.84 -0.11 12.35
C LYS A 22 14.62 0.61 12.88
N SER A 23 13.84 1.20 11.99
CA SER A 23 12.61 1.90 12.34
C SER A 23 11.49 0.90 12.66
N ASP A 24 10.56 1.27 13.54
CA ASP A 24 9.40 0.43 13.86
C ASP A 24 8.36 0.46 12.73
N MET A 25 8.51 -0.46 11.78
CA MET A 25 7.63 -0.57 10.61
C MET A 25 6.19 -0.93 10.99
N ARG A 26 5.98 -1.62 12.12
CA ARG A 26 4.62 -1.97 12.58
C ARG A 26 3.89 -0.73 13.09
N ALA A 27 4.58 0.10 13.86
CA ALA A 27 4.02 1.38 14.30
C ALA A 27 3.74 2.31 13.10
N LEU A 28 4.68 2.41 12.16
CA LEU A 28 4.51 3.20 10.94
C LEU A 28 3.31 2.73 10.11
N ALA A 29 3.18 1.43 9.85
CA ALA A 29 2.03 0.87 9.13
C ALA A 29 0.70 1.24 9.81
N ARG A 30 0.62 1.13 11.14
CA ARG A 30 -0.59 1.51 11.91
C ARG A 30 -0.89 3.00 11.84
N GLN A 31 0.14 3.86 11.82
CA GLN A 31 -0.04 5.30 11.67
C GLN A 31 -0.55 5.65 10.27
N LEU A 32 0.00 5.02 9.23
CA LEU A 32 -0.45 5.19 7.85
C LEU A 32 -1.90 4.70 7.67
N GLY A 33 -2.27 3.57 8.27
CA GLY A 33 -3.67 3.12 8.27
C GLY A 33 -4.62 4.14 8.90
N ARG A 34 -4.29 4.65 10.09
CA ARG A 34 -5.07 5.72 10.72
C ARG A 34 -5.14 6.99 9.88
N TRP A 35 -4.05 7.34 9.20
CA TRP A 35 -4.01 8.48 8.29
C TRP A 35 -4.92 8.27 7.07
N LEU A 36 -4.96 7.08 6.48
CA LEU A 36 -5.87 6.73 5.37
C LEU A 36 -7.34 6.85 5.78
N GLU A 37 -7.68 6.29 6.94
CA GLU A 37 -9.03 6.37 7.49
C GLU A 37 -9.43 7.83 7.77
N HIS A 38 -8.54 8.62 8.39
CA HIS A 38 -8.84 10.00 8.76
C HIS A 38 -8.97 10.95 7.56
N ASN A 39 -8.06 10.86 6.59
CA ASN A 39 -7.96 11.85 5.52
C ASN A 39 -8.77 11.48 4.28
N PHE A 40 -8.99 10.18 4.03
CA PHE A 40 -9.66 9.70 2.82
C PHE A 40 -10.92 8.88 3.13
N ASN A 41 -11.27 8.70 4.41
CA ASN A 41 -12.40 7.88 4.85
C ASN A 41 -12.35 6.46 4.27
N ILE A 42 -11.14 5.93 4.06
CA ILE A 42 -10.93 4.58 3.52
C ILE A 42 -11.02 3.60 4.67
N LYS A 43 -12.12 2.83 4.71
CA LYS A 43 -12.24 1.72 5.65
C LYS A 43 -11.38 0.54 5.19
N HIS A 44 -10.65 -0.06 6.12
CA HIS A 44 -9.81 -1.23 5.87
C HIS A 44 -9.70 -2.07 7.15
N LYS A 45 -9.37 -3.37 7.04
CA LYS A 45 -9.17 -4.24 8.22
C LYS A 45 -7.81 -4.08 8.86
N GLY A 46 -6.82 -3.58 8.12
CA GLY A 46 -5.49 -3.36 8.66
C GLY A 46 -4.49 -2.91 7.60
N THR A 47 -3.32 -2.51 8.06
CA THR A 47 -2.19 -2.14 7.23
C THR A 47 -0.93 -2.84 7.69
N VAL A 48 -0.06 -3.20 6.76
CA VAL A 48 1.26 -3.76 7.04
C VAL A 48 2.27 -3.23 6.02
N ILE A 49 3.53 -3.10 6.44
CA ILE A 49 4.63 -2.82 5.52
C ILE A 49 5.34 -4.14 5.26
N GLU A 50 5.41 -4.51 3.99
CA GLU A 50 6.20 -5.63 3.51
C GLU A 50 7.56 -5.11 3.05
N GLU A 51 8.61 -5.51 3.75
CA GLU A 51 9.99 -5.17 3.40
C GLU A 51 10.51 -6.15 2.34
N PRO A 52 11.33 -5.68 1.38
CA PRO A 52 11.92 -6.55 0.37
C PRO A 52 12.82 -7.60 1.02
N HIS A 53 12.85 -8.81 0.44
CA HIS A 53 13.77 -9.84 0.92
C HIS A 53 15.23 -9.38 0.68
N PRO A 54 16.20 -9.67 1.57
CA PRO A 54 17.59 -9.23 1.42
C PRO A 54 18.27 -9.63 0.09
N SER A 55 17.75 -10.64 -0.60
CA SER A 55 18.24 -11.08 -1.92
C SER A 55 17.69 -10.28 -3.10
N GLN A 56 16.75 -9.37 -2.88
CA GLN A 56 16.12 -8.53 -3.90
C GLN A 56 16.62 -7.09 -3.74
N GLN A 57 17.82 -6.80 -4.26
CA GLN A 57 18.53 -5.53 -4.04
C GLN A 57 17.79 -4.29 -4.55
N ASP A 58 16.87 -4.44 -5.51
CA ASP A 58 16.14 -3.32 -6.13
C ASP A 58 14.63 -3.32 -5.80
N ALA A 59 14.16 -4.24 -4.95
CA ALA A 59 12.75 -4.28 -4.59
C ALA A 59 12.42 -3.16 -3.59
N GLU A 60 11.35 -2.42 -3.85
CA GLU A 60 10.86 -1.39 -2.93
C GLU A 60 9.92 -1.98 -1.88
N PRO A 61 9.97 -1.50 -0.62
CA PRO A 61 9.00 -1.88 0.39
C PRO A 61 7.59 -1.42 0.02
N LEU A 62 6.60 -2.23 0.36
CA LEU A 62 5.20 -1.99 0.02
C LEU A 62 4.37 -1.74 1.28
N LEU A 63 3.51 -0.74 1.24
CA LEU A 63 2.39 -0.61 2.16
C LEU A 63 1.21 -1.43 1.63
N LEU A 64 0.85 -2.48 2.35
CA LEU A 64 -0.37 -3.24 2.10
C LEU A 64 -1.52 -2.66 2.91
N VAL A 65 -2.66 -2.42 2.25
CA VAL A 65 -3.92 -1.98 2.85
C VAL A 65 -4.92 -3.11 2.67
N ALA A 66 -5.18 -3.84 3.77
CA ALA A 66 -5.91 -5.10 3.73
C ALA A 66 -7.42 -4.91 3.77
N SER A 67 -8.13 -5.70 2.94
CA SER A 67 -9.60 -5.80 2.95
C SER A 67 -10.30 -4.45 2.83
N VAL A 68 -9.93 -3.66 1.82
CA VAL A 68 -10.60 -2.43 1.44
C VAL A 68 -11.92 -2.78 0.73
N PRO A 69 -13.09 -2.34 1.25
CA PRO A 69 -14.36 -2.57 0.59
C PRO A 69 -14.43 -1.86 -0.76
N GLU A 70 -15.15 -2.46 -1.70
CA GLU A 70 -15.33 -1.97 -3.07
C GLU A 70 -15.79 -0.51 -3.18
N ALA A 71 -16.65 -0.07 -2.26
CA ALA A 71 -17.10 1.33 -2.19
C ALA A 71 -15.95 2.33 -1.99
N HIS A 72 -14.79 1.89 -1.49
CA HIS A 72 -13.62 2.72 -1.23
C HIS A 72 -12.49 2.55 -2.27
N TRP A 73 -12.65 1.68 -3.27
CA TRP A 73 -11.63 1.53 -4.32
C TRP A 73 -11.38 2.82 -5.13
N PRO A 74 -12.39 3.64 -5.46
CA PRO A 74 -12.15 4.93 -6.09
C PRO A 74 -11.26 5.86 -5.25
N ALA A 75 -11.37 5.78 -3.92
CA ALA A 75 -10.51 6.56 -3.01
C ALA A 75 -9.06 6.05 -3.01
N MET A 76 -8.85 4.73 -3.10
CA MET A 76 -7.51 4.17 -3.30
C MET A 76 -6.87 4.63 -4.63
N LEU A 77 -7.65 4.68 -5.71
CA LEU A 77 -7.20 5.21 -7.00
C LEU A 77 -6.86 6.70 -6.88
N ALA A 78 -7.75 7.51 -6.32
CA ALA A 78 -7.52 8.94 -6.13
C ALA A 78 -6.28 9.24 -5.26
N LEU A 79 -6.06 8.42 -4.21
CA LEU A 79 -4.85 8.48 -3.40
C LEU A 79 -3.62 8.24 -4.28
N ALA A 80 -3.59 7.14 -5.04
CA ALA A 80 -2.45 6.82 -5.91
C ALA A 80 -2.17 7.93 -6.93
N GLN A 81 -3.22 8.53 -7.52
CA GLN A 81 -3.09 9.69 -8.39
C GLN A 81 -2.45 10.89 -7.69
N SER A 82 -2.94 11.22 -6.48
CA SER A 82 -2.45 12.37 -5.72
C SER A 82 -0.96 12.22 -5.34
N GLN A 83 -0.54 10.99 -5.06
CA GLN A 83 0.84 10.67 -4.68
C GLN A 83 1.73 10.34 -5.90
N LYS A 84 1.20 10.42 -7.13
CA LYS A 84 1.90 9.97 -8.36
C LYS A 84 2.49 8.55 -8.20
N SER A 85 1.71 7.69 -7.57
CA SER A 85 2.12 6.36 -7.14
C SER A 85 1.49 5.28 -8.01
N ALA A 86 2.21 4.17 -8.17
CA ALA A 86 1.63 2.94 -8.68
C ALA A 86 0.67 2.35 -7.63
N LEU A 87 -0.42 1.74 -8.09
CA LEU A 87 -1.37 1.03 -7.24
C LEU A 87 -1.49 -0.41 -7.72
N PHE A 88 -1.43 -1.37 -6.81
CA PHE A 88 -1.56 -2.78 -7.14
C PHE A 88 -2.72 -3.41 -6.37
N ILE A 89 -3.38 -4.39 -6.98
CA ILE A 89 -4.22 -5.35 -6.26
C ILE A 89 -3.37 -6.57 -5.94
N VAL A 90 -3.47 -7.05 -4.70
CA VAL A 90 -2.85 -8.29 -4.26
C VAL A 90 -3.81 -9.45 -4.56
N ILE A 91 -3.42 -10.34 -5.46
CA ILE A 91 -4.21 -11.50 -5.89
C ILE A 91 -3.55 -12.78 -5.34
N PRO A 92 -4.23 -13.53 -4.45
CA PRO A 92 -3.76 -14.85 -4.06
C PRO A 92 -3.91 -15.83 -5.23
N ASP A 93 -2.92 -16.68 -5.44
CA ASP A 93 -3.01 -17.82 -6.34
C ASP A 93 -3.57 -19.06 -5.62
N ALA A 94 -3.81 -20.13 -6.38
CA ALA A 94 -4.36 -21.39 -5.85
C ALA A 94 -3.42 -22.11 -4.85
N GLU A 95 -2.14 -21.74 -4.80
CA GLU A 95 -1.12 -22.31 -3.94
C GLU A 95 -0.86 -21.42 -2.70
N GLY A 96 -1.62 -20.33 -2.54
CA GLY A 96 -1.50 -19.40 -1.43
C GLY A 96 -0.34 -18.41 -1.57
N ARG A 97 0.30 -18.33 -2.74
CA ARG A 97 1.25 -17.27 -3.07
C ARG A 97 0.48 -16.02 -3.49
N PHE A 98 1.08 -14.86 -3.27
CA PHE A 98 0.47 -13.60 -3.65
C PHE A 98 1.18 -13.02 -4.87
N SER A 99 0.39 -12.51 -5.81
CA SER A 99 0.87 -11.79 -6.97
C SER A 99 0.35 -10.35 -6.95
N LEU A 100 1.15 -9.44 -7.49
CA LEU A 100 0.77 -8.03 -7.62
C LEU A 100 0.26 -7.80 -9.04
N HIS A 101 -0.97 -7.29 -9.15
CA HIS A 101 -1.53 -6.84 -10.41
C HIS A 101 -1.60 -5.32 -10.41
N ALA A 102 -0.81 -4.68 -11.29
CA ALA A 102 -0.79 -3.23 -11.42
C ALA A 102 -2.12 -2.72 -11.97
N LEU A 103 -2.71 -1.73 -11.30
CA LEU A 103 -3.88 -1.02 -11.79
C LEU A 103 -3.46 0.15 -12.67
N ASN A 104 -4.26 0.42 -13.70
CA ASN A 104 -4.12 1.63 -14.49
C ASN A 104 -4.54 2.82 -13.63
N VAL A 105 -3.58 3.65 -13.22
CA VAL A 105 -3.80 4.89 -12.48
C VAL A 105 -3.73 6.04 -13.48
N PRO A 106 -4.86 6.62 -13.92
CA PRO A 106 -4.84 7.70 -14.89
C PRO A 106 -4.24 8.97 -14.28
N PRO A 107 -3.63 9.87 -15.08
CA PRO A 107 -3.15 11.14 -14.57
C PRO A 107 -4.30 12.00 -14.02
N LEU A 108 -3.99 12.92 -13.09
CA LEU A 108 -4.95 13.94 -12.69
C LEU A 108 -5.25 14.86 -13.90
N PRO A 109 -6.53 15.25 -14.08
CA PRO A 109 -6.94 16.15 -15.17
C PRO A 109 -6.35 17.56 -15.04
#